data_AF-M3I7N1-F1
#
_entry.id   AF-M3I7N1-F1
#
_cell.length_a   1.000
_cell.length_b   1.000
_cell.length_c   1.000
_cell.angle_alpha   90.00
_cell.angle_beta   90.00
_cell.angle_gamma   90.00
#
_symmetry.space_group_name_H-M   'P 1'
#
loop_
_entity.id
_entity.type
_entity.pdbx_description
1 polymer ?
#
loop_
_entity_poly.entity_id
_entity_poly.type
_entity_poly.pdbx_seq_one_letter_code
_entity_poly.pdbx_strand_id
1 'polypeptide(L)'
;MSELEVPKKNKHSIERLIKIIRQRNYKKATAYTYMKYNLDFLHFADKPAEKITVKDLNRYMDHLKKRKVSSSTIQINVSSLKMFFEDVMKMNLFQDFQRPVREYNNPNAITYKEMQNILKTASSNAKHELMCGLVYFGGLRVGELISLRWAYIDTKRKSIQIKSPILSQSRTVE
;
A
#
# COMPACT_ATOMS: atom_id res chain seq x y z
N MET A 1 13.17 6.74 -9.99
CA MET A 1 13.60 7.14 -8.62
C MET A 1 14.35 8.48 -8.63
N SER A 2 14.25 9.27 -9.71
CA SER A 2 15.19 10.37 -10.06
C SER A 2 14.65 11.80 -9.88
N GLU A 3 13.51 12.02 -9.22
CA GLU A 3 12.90 13.37 -9.12
C GLU A 3 12.34 13.68 -7.72
N LEU A 4 13.01 13.20 -6.68
CA LEU A 4 12.65 13.55 -5.31
C LEU A 4 13.77 14.41 -4.74
N GLU A 5 13.56 15.73 -4.75
CA GLU A 5 14.49 16.68 -4.19
C GLU A 5 14.67 16.38 -2.69
N VAL A 6 15.90 16.14 -2.25
CA VAL A 6 16.19 15.81 -0.85
C VAL A 6 16.67 17.08 -0.16
N PRO A 7 16.06 17.50 0.97
CA PRO A 7 16.57 18.62 1.74
C PRO A 7 18.04 18.39 2.11
N LYS A 8 18.94 19.33 1.78
CA LYS A 8 20.39 19.18 2.03
C LYS A 8 20.70 18.77 3.48
N LYS A 9 19.95 19.31 4.43
CA LYS A 9 20.03 19.02 5.88
C LYS A 9 19.66 17.58 6.29
N ASN A 10 18.99 16.82 5.42
CA ASN A 10 18.48 15.48 5.70
C ASN A 10 19.10 14.40 4.80
N LYS A 11 20.14 14.74 4.03
CA LYS A 11 20.76 13.82 3.06
C LYS A 11 21.22 12.51 3.72
N HIS A 12 21.93 12.61 4.85
CA HIS A 12 22.44 11.45 5.57
C HIS A 12 21.32 10.56 6.12
N SER A 13 20.28 11.16 6.69
CA SER A 13 19.12 10.45 7.25
C SER A 13 18.36 9.68 6.15
N ILE A 14 18.25 10.26 4.94
CA ILE A 14 17.65 9.60 3.77
C ILE A 14 18.52 8.48 3.22
N GLU A 15 19.85 8.61 3.20
CA GLU A 15 20.74 7.51 2.83
C GLU A 15 20.56 6.29 3.75
N ARG A 16 20.41 6.53 5.06
CA ARG A 16 20.07 5.47 6.03
C ARG A 16 18.73 4.83 5.74
N LEU A 17 17.71 5.63 5.38
CA LEU A 17 16.40 5.11 4.97
C LEU A 17 16.50 4.20 3.73
N ILE A 18 17.24 4.62 2.70
CA ILE A 18 17.48 3.81 1.50
C ILE A 18 18.12 2.47 1.87
N LYS A 19 19.12 2.49 2.76
CA LYS A 19 19.81 1.28 3.22
C LYS A 19 18.83 0.31 3.89
N ILE A 20 18.00 0.78 4.81
CA ILE A 20 17.02 -0.04 5.53
C ILE A 20 15.95 -0.58 4.58
N ILE A 21 15.46 0.23 3.64
CA ILE A 21 14.49 -0.20 2.63
C ILE A 21 15.04 -1.36 1.79
N ARG A 22 16.32 -1.28 1.39
CA ARG A 22 17.01 -2.34 0.66
C ARG A 22 17.19 -3.59 1.51
N GLN A 23 17.64 -3.45 2.75
CA GLN A 23 17.86 -4.58 3.67
C GLN A 23 16.56 -5.35 3.97
N ARG A 24 15.42 -4.66 4.04
CA ARG A 24 14.10 -5.27 4.27
C ARG A 24 13.47 -5.85 3.01
N ASN A 25 14.14 -5.79 1.85
CA ASN A 25 13.63 -6.30 0.58
C ASN A 25 12.21 -5.82 0.24
N TYR A 26 11.90 -4.56 0.51
CA TYR A 26 10.57 -4.02 0.18
C TYR A 26 10.32 -4.04 -1.32
N LYS A 27 9.07 -4.34 -1.70
CA LYS A 27 8.62 -4.19 -3.09
C LYS A 27 8.80 -2.74 -3.55
N LYS A 28 9.09 -2.55 -4.85
CA LYS A 28 9.34 -1.22 -5.45
C LYS A 28 8.24 -0.19 -5.10
N ALA A 29 6.97 -0.61 -5.15
CA ALA A 29 5.84 0.25 -4.80
C ALA A 29 5.91 0.72 -3.33
N THR A 30 6.13 -0.20 -2.38
CA THR A 30 6.25 0.12 -0.96
C THR A 30 7.46 1.01 -0.68
N ALA A 31 8.61 0.69 -1.28
CA ALA A 31 9.82 1.50 -1.16
C ALA A 31 9.60 2.94 -1.64
N TYR A 32 8.92 3.11 -2.78
CA TYR A 32 8.58 4.42 -3.32
C TYR A 32 7.64 5.18 -2.40
N THR A 33 6.55 4.55 -1.94
CA THR A 33 5.58 5.16 -1.02
C THR A 33 6.24 5.63 0.28
N TYR A 34 7.09 4.79 0.86
CA TYR A 34 7.77 5.11 2.13
C TYR A 34 8.77 6.25 1.93
N MET A 35 9.52 6.24 0.83
CA MET A 35 10.44 7.33 0.49
C MET A 35 9.69 8.65 0.31
N LYS A 36 8.63 8.63 -0.50
CA LYS A 36 7.81 9.80 -0.81
C LYS A 36 7.26 10.44 0.47
N TYR A 37 6.60 9.67 1.33
CA TYR A 37 5.97 10.23 2.53
C TYR A 37 6.97 10.74 3.57
N ASN A 38 8.14 10.11 3.68
CA ASN A 38 9.20 10.64 4.53
C ASN A 38 9.76 11.97 3.98
N LEU A 39 9.98 12.07 2.67
CA LEU A 39 10.43 13.32 2.06
C LEU A 39 9.38 14.42 2.14
N ASP A 40 8.11 14.12 1.84
CA ASP A 40 7.00 15.06 1.97
C ASP A 40 6.93 15.65 3.39
N PHE A 41 7.15 14.82 4.42
CA PHE A 41 7.21 15.28 5.81
C PHE A 41 8.45 16.13 6.10
N LEU A 42 9.64 15.70 5.66
CA LEU A 42 10.88 16.43 5.93
C LEU A 42 10.92 17.80 5.25
N HIS A 43 10.31 17.92 4.06
CA HIS A 43 10.08 19.21 3.40
C HIS A 43 9.09 20.07 4.19
N PHE A 44 7.99 19.49 4.66
CA PHE A 44 7.01 20.22 5.47
C PHE A 44 7.58 20.73 6.80
N ALA A 45 8.33 19.88 7.50
CA ALA A 45 8.88 20.21 8.81
C ALA A 45 10.02 21.24 8.71
N ASP A 46 10.70 21.28 7.57
CA ASP A 46 11.84 22.14 7.27
C ASP A 46 12.92 22.12 8.37
N LYS A 47 13.14 20.96 8.97
CA LYS A 47 14.08 20.74 10.07
C LYS A 47 14.99 19.54 9.80
N PRO A 48 16.18 19.48 10.43
CA PRO A 48 16.96 18.25 10.51
C PRO A 48 16.10 17.15 11.16
N ALA A 49 16.16 15.93 10.62
CA ALA A 49 15.39 14.78 11.09
C ALA A 49 15.61 14.52 12.59
N GLU A 50 16.82 14.79 13.10
CA GLU A 50 17.23 14.61 14.49
C GLU A 50 16.55 15.60 15.46
N LYS A 51 16.06 16.74 14.94
CA LYS A 51 15.40 17.80 15.73
C LYS A 51 13.88 17.75 15.65
N ILE A 52 13.32 16.73 15.00
CA ILE A 52 11.88 16.57 14.87
C ILE A 52 11.27 16.19 16.21
N THR A 53 10.15 16.81 16.54
CA THR A 53 9.41 16.57 17.78
C THR A 53 8.00 16.04 17.50
N VAL A 54 7.33 15.52 18.52
CA VAL A 54 5.92 15.09 18.43
C VAL A 54 5.00 16.23 17.99
N LYS A 55 5.31 17.48 18.36
CA LYS A 55 4.55 18.67 17.92
C LYS A 55 4.62 18.85 16.40
N ASP A 56 5.76 18.56 15.79
CA ASP A 56 5.92 18.63 14.33
C ASP A 56 5.11 17.55 13.61
N LEU A 57 5.07 16.33 14.19
CA LEU A 57 4.22 15.23 13.69
C LEU A 57 2.73 15.63 13.74
N ASN A 58 2.25 16.15 14.87
CA ASN A 58 0.86 16.57 15.02
C ASN A 58 0.50 17.69 14.03
N ARG A 59 1.38 18.70 13.89
CA ARG A 59 1.20 19.78 12.92
C ARG A 59 1.10 19.25 11.48
N TYR A 60 1.87 18.22 11.15
CA TYR A 60 1.80 17.60 9.83
C TYR A 60 0.51 16.80 9.62
N MET A 61 0.04 16.06 10.64
CA MET A 61 -1.25 15.37 10.55
C MET A 61 -2.41 16.36 10.34
N ASP A 62 -2.39 17.50 11.02
CA ASP A 62 -3.38 18.56 10.83
C ASP A 62 -3.29 19.17 9.43
N HIS A 63 -2.09 19.35 8.90
CA HIS A 63 -1.89 19.76 7.51
C HIS A 63 -2.49 18.75 6.51
N LEU A 64 -2.28 17.45 6.71
CA LEU A 64 -2.85 16.40 5.86
C LEU A 64 -4.38 16.38 5.93
N LYS A 65 -4.96 16.55 7.13
CA LYS A 65 -6.42 16.66 7.33
C LYS A 65 -7.00 17.89 6.63
N LYS A 66 -6.36 19.05 6.75
CA LYS A 66 -6.76 20.29 6.04
C LYS A 66 -6.75 20.13 4.53
N ARG A 67 -5.83 19.31 4.00
CA ARG A 67 -5.78 18.92 2.59
C ARG A 67 -6.79 17.86 2.18
N LYS A 68 -7.68 17.43 3.08
CA LYS A 68 -8.68 16.37 2.86
C LYS A 68 -8.06 15.05 2.36
N VAL A 69 -6.85 14.73 2.82
CA VAL A 69 -6.19 13.46 2.51
C VAL A 69 -6.97 12.32 3.18
N SER A 70 -7.17 11.22 2.46
CA SER A 70 -7.95 10.09 2.98
C SER A 70 -7.33 9.51 4.26
N SER A 71 -8.18 9.01 5.16
CA SER A 71 -7.76 8.35 6.41
C SER A 71 -6.78 7.18 6.15
N SER A 72 -7.02 6.42 5.07
CA SER A 72 -6.15 5.32 4.65
C SER A 72 -4.78 5.81 4.20
N THR A 73 -4.71 6.93 3.48
CA THR A 73 -3.44 7.56 3.07
C THR A 73 -2.68 8.11 4.27
N ILE A 74 -3.37 8.79 5.20
CA ILE A 74 -2.77 9.27 6.46
C ILE A 74 -2.15 8.11 7.24
N GLN A 75 -2.84 6.96 7.28
CA GLN A 75 -2.37 5.78 7.98
C GLN A 75 -1.06 5.22 7.41
N ILE A 76 -0.95 5.17 6.08
CA ILE A 76 0.28 4.73 5.41
C ILE A 76 1.40 5.74 5.64
N ASN A 77 1.08 7.04 5.63
CA ASN A 77 2.03 8.10 5.93
C ASN A 77 2.58 7.95 7.37
N VAL A 78 1.71 7.82 8.37
CA VAL A 78 2.09 7.54 9.77
C VAL A 78 2.99 6.31 9.88
N SER A 79 2.64 5.21 9.23
CA SER A 79 3.48 3.99 9.23
C SER A 79 4.85 4.22 8.59
N SER A 80 4.90 5.03 7.53
CA SER A 80 6.16 5.39 6.85
C SER A 80 7.05 6.25 7.75
N LEU A 81 6.47 7.21 8.47
CA LEU A 81 7.19 8.06 9.42
C LEU A 81 7.64 7.26 10.65
N LYS A 82 6.79 6.38 11.18
CA LYS A 82 7.13 5.52 12.32
C LYS A 82 8.35 4.67 12.03
N MET A 83 8.35 3.97 10.89
CA MET A 83 9.50 3.18 10.45
C MET A 83 10.75 4.05 10.28
N PHE A 84 10.64 5.28 9.80
CA PHE A 84 11.81 6.15 9.66
C PHE A 84 12.35 6.60 11.02
N PHE A 85 11.51 7.15 11.88
CA PHE A 85 11.98 7.69 13.15
C PHE A 85 12.39 6.60 14.14
N GLU A 86 11.62 5.52 14.27
CA GLU A 86 11.94 4.43 15.20
C GLU A 86 13.01 3.47 14.63
N ASP A 87 12.83 2.97 13.40
CA ASP A 87 13.74 1.93 12.89
C ASP A 87 15.05 2.53 12.35
N VAL A 88 14.96 3.61 11.59
CA VAL A 88 16.12 4.23 10.91
C VAL A 88 16.86 5.17 11.85
N MET A 89 16.15 6.10 12.50
CA MET A 89 16.75 7.15 13.33
C MET A 89 16.92 6.75 14.81
N LYS A 90 16.29 5.65 15.27
CA LYS A 90 16.31 5.20 16.67
C LYS A 90 15.76 6.24 17.65
N MET A 91 14.74 6.97 17.23
CA MET A 91 14.02 7.97 18.01
C MET A 91 12.65 7.43 18.42
N ASN A 92 12.34 7.44 19.71
CA ASN A 92 11.06 6.96 20.27
C ASN A 92 9.92 7.99 20.14
N LEU A 93 9.84 8.70 19.01
CA LEU A 93 8.86 9.78 18.80
C LEU A 93 7.40 9.31 18.78
N PHE A 94 7.16 8.04 18.47
CA PHE A 94 5.81 7.50 18.31
C PHE A 94 5.22 6.89 19.57
N GLN A 95 5.96 6.85 20.69
CA GLN A 95 5.43 6.41 21.98
C GLN A 95 4.33 7.36 22.48
N ASP A 96 4.54 8.67 22.38
CA ASP A 96 3.59 9.70 22.82
C ASP A 96 2.68 10.20 21.69
N PHE A 97 2.84 9.68 20.48
CA PHE A 97 2.06 10.11 19.32
C PHE A 97 0.71 9.38 19.24
N GLN A 98 -0.38 10.15 19.39
CA GLN A 98 -1.71 9.61 19.17
C GLN A 98 -2.01 9.44 17.68
N ARG A 99 -2.16 8.18 17.28
CA ARG A 99 -2.45 7.83 15.89
C ARG A 99 -3.84 8.30 15.48
N PRO A 100 -4.00 8.95 14.31
CA PRO A 100 -5.32 9.29 13.78
C PRO A 100 -6.18 8.03 13.62
N VAL A 101 -7.43 8.09 14.08
CA VAL A 101 -8.39 7.00 13.90
C VAL A 101 -8.74 6.87 12.43
N ARG A 102 -8.71 5.65 11.91
CA ARG A 102 -9.13 5.37 10.54
C ARG A 102 -10.65 5.29 10.51
N GLU A 103 -11.29 6.20 9.79
CA GLU A 103 -12.70 6.05 9.41
C GLU A 103 -12.84 4.81 8.53
N TYR A 104 -13.64 3.85 9.01
CA TYR A 104 -13.95 2.63 8.28
C TYR A 104 -15.29 2.83 7.57
N ASN A 105 -15.24 2.99 6.25
CA ASN A 105 -16.43 2.91 5.43
C ASN A 105 -16.60 1.46 5.01
N ASN A 106 -17.76 0.89 5.32
CA ASN A 106 -18.06 -0.47 4.89
C ASN A 106 -18.23 -0.47 3.37
N PRO A 107 -17.40 -1.20 2.60
CA PRO A 107 -17.58 -1.24 1.16
C PRO A 107 -18.92 -1.91 0.84
N ASN A 108 -19.71 -1.29 -0.03
CA ASN A 108 -20.94 -1.91 -0.52
C ASN A 108 -20.58 -3.12 -1.39
N ALA A 109 -21.20 -4.26 -1.10
CA ALA A 109 -21.05 -5.45 -1.92
C ALA A 109 -21.79 -5.27 -3.26
N ILE A 110 -21.19 -5.77 -4.34
CA ILE A 110 -21.80 -5.79 -5.67
C ILE A 110 -22.98 -6.75 -5.66
N THR A 111 -24.14 -6.30 -6.13
CA THR A 111 -25.33 -7.14 -6.28
C THR A 111 -25.19 -8.07 -7.49
N TYR A 112 -25.95 -9.17 -7.49
CA TYR A 112 -25.97 -10.12 -8.61
C TYR A 112 -26.34 -9.44 -9.94
N LYS A 113 -27.30 -8.51 -9.92
CA LYS A 113 -27.74 -7.76 -11.12
C LYS A 113 -26.64 -6.84 -11.67
N GLU A 114 -25.91 -6.14 -10.80
CA GLU A 114 -24.78 -5.32 -11.20
C GLU A 114 -23.68 -6.17 -11.83
N MET A 115 -23.40 -7.35 -11.27
CA MET A 115 -22.41 -8.27 -11.87
C MET A 115 -22.83 -8.76 -13.26
N GLN A 116 -24.10 -9.12 -13.45
CA GLN A 116 -24.61 -9.49 -14.77
C GLN A 116 -24.44 -8.36 -15.80
N ASN A 117 -24.68 -7.11 -15.40
CA ASN A 117 -24.44 -5.96 -16.26
C ASN A 117 -22.95 -5.76 -16.60
N ILE A 118 -22.05 -6.00 -15.64
CA ILE A 118 -20.60 -5.94 -15.85
C ILE A 118 -20.19 -7.01 -16.87
N LEU A 119 -20.61 -8.27 -16.71
CA LEU A 119 -20.30 -9.35 -17.65
C LEU A 119 -20.85 -9.05 -19.05
N LYS A 120 -22.11 -8.60 -19.13
CA LYS A 120 -22.73 -8.21 -20.41
C LYS A 120 -21.94 -7.09 -21.11
N THR A 121 -21.47 -6.10 -20.37
CA THR A 121 -20.65 -5.01 -20.93
C THR A 121 -19.27 -5.50 -21.35
N ALA A 122 -18.68 -6.42 -20.59
CA ALA A 122 -17.37 -7.01 -20.89
C ALA A 122 -17.40 -8.03 -22.04
N SER A 123 -18.57 -8.52 -22.45
CA SER A 123 -18.74 -9.58 -23.46
C SER A 123 -18.13 -9.27 -24.84
N SER A 124 -17.92 -7.98 -25.15
CA SER A 124 -17.19 -7.57 -26.37
C SER A 124 -15.73 -8.04 -26.40
N ASN A 125 -15.15 -8.38 -25.24
CA ASN A 125 -13.80 -8.90 -25.11
C ASN A 125 -13.79 -10.10 -24.16
N ALA A 126 -13.68 -11.30 -24.74
CA ALA A 126 -13.65 -12.57 -24.00
C ALA A 126 -12.58 -12.60 -22.90
N LYS A 127 -11.46 -11.87 -23.03
CA LYS A 127 -10.46 -11.76 -21.96
C LYS A 127 -11.00 -11.00 -20.76
N HIS A 128 -11.67 -9.87 -20.97
CA HIS A 128 -12.23 -9.07 -19.88
C HIS A 128 -13.38 -9.80 -19.20
N GLU A 129 -14.26 -10.43 -19.98
CA GLU A 129 -15.36 -11.23 -19.45
C GLU A 129 -14.84 -12.35 -18.54
N LEU A 130 -13.84 -13.11 -18.99
CA LEU A 130 -13.22 -14.16 -18.19
C LEU A 130 -12.55 -13.61 -16.93
N MET A 131 -11.83 -12.49 -17.03
CA MET A 131 -11.18 -11.85 -15.88
C MET A 131 -12.20 -11.40 -14.82
N CYS A 132 -13.30 -10.77 -15.25
CA CYS A 132 -14.38 -10.37 -14.35
C CYS A 132 -15.05 -11.59 -13.70
N GLY A 133 -15.34 -12.64 -14.48
CA GLY A 133 -15.91 -13.89 -13.97
C GLY A 133 -15.01 -14.57 -12.93
N LEU A 134 -13.71 -14.71 -13.22
CA LEU A 134 -12.75 -15.32 -12.30
C LEU A 134 -12.60 -14.54 -10.99
N VAL A 135 -12.60 -13.21 -11.05
CA VAL A 135 -12.52 -12.37 -9.83
C VAL A 135 -13.78 -12.52 -8.98
N TYR A 136 -14.96 -12.46 -9.60
CA TYR A 136 -16.23 -12.49 -8.87
C TYR A 136 -16.57 -13.89 -8.35
N PHE A 137 -16.56 -14.91 -9.23
CA PHE A 137 -16.93 -16.28 -8.85
C PHE A 137 -15.81 -17.01 -8.13
N GLY A 138 -14.55 -16.81 -8.55
CA GLY A 138 -13.40 -17.45 -7.91
C GLY A 138 -12.83 -16.69 -6.71
N GLY A 139 -13.29 -15.46 -6.45
CA GLY A 139 -12.76 -14.65 -5.36
C GLY A 139 -11.26 -14.37 -5.49
N LEU A 140 -10.75 -14.29 -6.72
CA LEU A 140 -9.33 -14.03 -6.99
C LEU A 140 -9.02 -12.55 -6.70
N ARG A 141 -7.93 -12.31 -5.97
CA ARG A 141 -7.35 -10.96 -5.89
C ARG A 141 -6.69 -10.62 -7.22
N VAL A 142 -6.63 -9.33 -7.57
CA VAL A 142 -6.01 -8.85 -8.82
C VAL A 142 -4.59 -9.39 -9.03
N GLY A 143 -3.77 -9.42 -7.96
CA GLY A 143 -2.41 -9.98 -8.05
C GLY A 143 -2.36 -11.48 -8.30
N GLU A 144 -3.35 -12.23 -7.81
CA GLU A 144 -3.51 -13.67 -8.04
C GLU A 144 -3.93 -13.93 -9.48
N LEU A 145 -4.89 -13.16 -10.00
CA LEU A 145 -5.36 -13.22 -11.39
C LEU A 145 -4.22 -12.97 -12.40
N ILE A 146 -3.43 -11.91 -12.20
CA ILE A 146 -2.34 -11.54 -13.12
C ILE A 146 -1.20 -12.58 -13.08
N SER A 147 -1.02 -13.27 -11.94
CA SER A 147 0.02 -14.28 -11.77
C SER A 147 -0.43 -15.69 -12.18
N LEU A 148 -1.68 -15.84 -12.63
CA LEU A 148 -2.25 -17.14 -12.97
C LEU A 148 -1.54 -17.74 -14.18
N ARG A 149 -1.30 -19.06 -14.13
CA ARG A 149 -0.66 -19.83 -15.21
C ARG A 149 -1.57 -20.97 -15.62
N TRP A 150 -1.50 -21.35 -16.90
CA TRP A 150 -2.24 -22.47 -17.46
C TRP A 150 -2.05 -23.78 -16.68
N ALA A 151 -0.83 -24.04 -16.19
CA ALA A 151 -0.51 -25.22 -15.38
C ALA A 151 -1.27 -25.32 -14.05
N TYR A 152 -1.91 -24.24 -13.61
CA TYR A 152 -2.66 -24.20 -12.36
C TYR A 152 -4.18 -24.31 -12.55
N ILE A 153 -4.63 -24.45 -13.79
CA ILE A 153 -6.05 -24.59 -14.13
C ILE A 153 -6.31 -26.05 -14.46
N ASP A 154 -7.13 -26.71 -13.64
CA ASP A 154 -7.62 -28.04 -13.92
C ASP A 154 -9.06 -27.94 -14.43
N THR A 155 -9.23 -28.02 -15.75
CA THR A 155 -10.54 -27.95 -16.39
C THR A 155 -11.40 -29.19 -16.16
N LYS A 156 -10.79 -30.34 -15.82
CA LYS A 156 -11.52 -31.58 -15.50
C LYS A 156 -12.14 -31.49 -14.10
N ARG A 157 -11.37 -30.99 -13.14
CA ARG A 157 -11.82 -30.78 -11.75
C ARG A 157 -12.49 -29.42 -11.52
N LYS A 158 -12.52 -28.57 -12.55
CA LYS A 158 -13.01 -27.18 -12.49
C LYS A 158 -12.35 -26.36 -11.36
N SER A 159 -11.09 -26.65 -11.06
CA SER A 159 -10.38 -26.04 -9.94
C SER A 159 -9.19 -25.22 -10.40
N ILE A 160 -8.90 -24.14 -9.67
CA ILE A 160 -7.77 -23.25 -9.92
C ILE A 160 -6.86 -23.23 -8.69
N GLN A 161 -5.58 -23.59 -8.88
CA GLN A 161 -4.57 -23.45 -7.84
C GLN A 161 -3.99 -22.03 -7.82
N ILE A 162 -4.25 -21.31 -6.73
CA ILE A 162 -3.71 -19.97 -6.51
C ILE A 162 -2.41 -20.10 -5.72
N LYS A 163 -1.29 -19.75 -6.36
CA LYS A 163 -0.01 -19.60 -5.67
C LYS A 163 0.19 -18.16 -5.22
N SER A 164 0.35 -17.98 -3.91
CA SER A 164 0.69 -16.68 -3.33
C SER A 164 2.21 -16.61 -3.07
N PRO A 165 2.83 -15.42 -3.12
CA PRO A 165 4.23 -15.24 -2.71
C PRO A 165 4.48 -15.66 -1.25
N ILE A 166 3.43 -15.63 -0.43
CA ILE A 166 3.43 -16.14 0.94
C ILE A 166 2.83 -17.54 0.89
N LEU A 167 3.62 -18.55 1.26
CA LEU A 167 3.24 -19.97 1.11
C LEU A 167 1.92 -20.30 1.83
N SER A 168 1.72 -19.76 3.03
CA SER A 168 0.50 -19.95 3.85
C SER A 168 -0.77 -19.36 3.23
N GLN A 169 -0.66 -18.54 2.18
CA GLN A 169 -1.79 -17.93 1.48
C GLN A 169 -2.10 -18.60 0.14
N SER A 170 -1.40 -19.70 -0.20
CA SER A 170 -1.72 -20.50 -1.38
C SER A 170 -2.97 -21.34 -1.10
N ARG A 171 -3.88 -21.41 -2.07
CA ARG A 171 -5.18 -22.10 -1.92
C ARG A 171 -5.69 -22.63 -3.25
N THR A 172 -6.61 -23.59 -3.19
CA THR A 172 -7.38 -24.03 -4.35
C THR A 172 -8.76 -23.38 -4.31
N VAL A 173 -9.23 -22.93 -5.46
CA VAL A 173 -10.60 -22.42 -5.65
C VAL A 173 -11.30 -23.39 -6.59
N GLU A 174 -12.54 -23.78 -6.27
CA GLU A 174 -13.39 -24.70 -7.03
C GLU A 174 -14.66 -23.97 -7.51
#